data_AF-A0A6L7A753-F1
#
_entry.id   AF-A0A6L7A753-F1
#
_cell.length_a   1.000
_cell.length_b   1.000
_cell.length_c   1.000
_cell.angle_alpha   90.00
_cell.angle_beta   90.00
_cell.angle_gamma   90.00
#
_symmetry.space_group_name_H-M   'P 1'
#
loop_
_entity.id
_entity.type
_entity.pdbx_description
1 polymer ?
#
loop_
_entity_poly.entity_id
_entity_poly.type
_entity_poly.pdbx_seq_one_letter_code
_entity_poly.pdbx_strand_id
1 'polypeptide(L)'
;MAKTYYFIGIKGTGMGPLAQILHDQGHVVLGSDIETYTYTQAPLEAAGIEISVLPEDFGEVGTVFDFDKAQNLYTDHLVDTNY
;
A
#
# COMPACT_ATOMS: atom_id res chain seq x y z
N MET A 1 13.14 -17.28 -6.29
CA MET A 1 12.91 -16.02 -7.02
C MET A 1 12.27 -15.05 -6.05
N ALA A 2 12.83 -13.85 -5.87
CA ALA A 2 12.17 -12.79 -5.11
C ALA A 2 10.92 -12.33 -5.88
N LYS A 3 9.84 -12.03 -5.16
CA LYS A 3 8.60 -11.51 -5.72
C LYS A 3 8.36 -10.11 -5.17
N THR A 4 7.57 -9.33 -5.91
CA THR A 4 7.11 -8.00 -5.48
C THR A 4 5.71 -8.12 -4.91
N TYR A 5 5.50 -7.57 -3.71
CA TYR A 5 4.21 -7.52 -3.04
C TYR A 5 3.81 -6.06 -2.82
N TYR A 6 2.58 -5.72 -3.20
CA TYR A 6 2.00 -4.41 -2.98
C TYR A 6 0.84 -4.51 -1.98
N PHE A 7 0.92 -3.78 -0.87
CA PHE A 7 -0.10 -3.76 0.18
C PHE A 7 -0.93 -2.49 0.13
N ILE A 8 -2.26 -2.63 0.04
CA ILE A 8 -3.19 -1.52 0.28
C ILE A 8 -3.62 -1.59 1.75
N GLY A 9 -3.44 -0.50 2.49
CA GLY A 9 -3.61 -0.47 3.94
C GLY A 9 -2.41 -1.09 4.68
N ILE A 10 -1.18 -0.83 4.21
CA ILE A 10 0.04 -1.46 4.73
C ILE A 10 0.32 -1.14 6.21
N LYS A 11 -0.15 0.01 6.70
CA LYS A 11 -0.04 0.42 8.09
C LYS A 11 -1.12 -0.22 8.97
N GLY A 12 -1.97 -1.10 8.44
CA GLY A 12 -2.87 -1.92 9.24
C GLY A 12 -2.12 -2.81 10.24
N THR A 13 -2.71 -3.05 11.41
CA THR A 13 -2.09 -3.83 12.50
C THR A 13 -1.82 -5.29 12.14
N GLY A 14 -2.55 -5.84 11.17
CA GLY A 14 -2.28 -7.17 10.58
C GLY A 14 -1.36 -7.12 9.35
N MET A 15 -1.49 -6.09 8.51
CA MET A 15 -0.75 -6.00 7.25
C MET A 15 0.70 -5.57 7.46
N GLY A 16 0.97 -4.64 8.37
CA GLY A 16 2.33 -4.13 8.63
C GLY A 16 3.31 -5.22 9.08
N PRO A 17 2.96 -6.08 10.05
CA PRO A 17 3.79 -7.22 10.43
C PRO A 17 3.97 -8.23 9.28
N LEU A 18 2.92 -8.48 8.48
CA LEU A 18 3.01 -9.39 7.35
C LEU A 18 3.95 -8.86 6.26
N ALA A 19 3.89 -7.56 5.97
CA ALA A 19 4.79 -6.88 5.05
C ALA A 19 6.25 -7.01 5.49
N GLN A 20 6.54 -6.84 6.78
CA GLN A 20 7.89 -7.05 7.34
C GLN A 20 8.36 -8.49 7.18
N ILE A 21 7.51 -9.48 7.47
CA ILE A 21 7.87 -10.90 7.32
C ILE A 21 8.24 -11.22 5.86
N LEU A 22 7.50 -10.69 4.88
CA LEU A 22 7.81 -10.91 3.46
C LEU A 22 9.11 -10.20 3.06
N HIS A 23 9.33 -8.99 3.56
CA HIS A 23 10.58 -8.27 3.34
C HIS A 23 11.79 -9.03 3.90
N ASP A 24 11.69 -9.57 5.12
CA ASP A 24 12.73 -10.38 5.76
C ASP A 24 13.01 -11.69 5.01
N GLN A 25 12.03 -12.23 4.28
CA GLN A 25 12.19 -13.39 3.39
C GLN A 25 12.92 -13.04 2.07
N GLY A 26 13.32 -11.78 1.88
CA GLY A 26 14.02 -11.29 0.69
C GLY A 26 13.08 -10.97 -0.47
N HIS A 27 11.82 -10.65 -0.19
CA HIS A 27 10.87 -10.14 -1.18
C HIS A 27 10.89 -8.61 -1.23
N VAL A 28 10.54 -8.07 -2.39
CA VAL A 28 10.32 -6.62 -2.53
C VAL A 28 8.92 -6.32 -2.00
N VAL A 29 8.82 -5.38 -1.08
CA VAL A 29 7.55 -5.02 -0.45
C VAL A 29 7.36 -3.52 -0.58
N LEU A 30 6.18 -3.15 -1.08
CA LEU A 30 5.73 -1.79 -1.28
C LEU A 30 4.31 -1.71 -0.73
N GLY A 31 3.83 -0.51 -0.42
CA GLY A 31 2.42 -0.36 -0.10
C GLY A 31 1.95 1.07 -0.03
N SER A 32 0.64 1.20 0.16
CA SER A 32 -0.03 2.48 0.27
C SER A 32 -1.00 2.47 1.45
N ASP A 33 -1.20 3.63 2.06
CA ASP A 33 -2.15 3.81 3.17
C ASP A 33 -2.58 5.28 3.30
N ILE A 34 -3.55 5.57 4.16
CA ILE A 34 -3.98 6.93 4.48
C ILE A 34 -2.82 7.76 5.03
N GLU A 35 -2.87 9.09 4.90
CA GLU A 35 -1.80 9.99 5.36
C GLU A 35 -1.53 9.87 6.87
N THR A 36 -2.57 9.65 7.66
CA THR A 36 -2.52 9.59 9.13
C THR A 36 -1.42 8.65 9.63
N TYR A 37 -0.55 9.17 10.50
CA TYR A 37 0.51 8.38 11.14
C TYR A 37 -0.07 7.34 12.09
N THR A 38 0.47 6.12 12.03
CA THR A 38 0.10 5.00 12.90
C THR A 38 1.35 4.38 13.51
N TYR A 39 1.19 3.63 14.61
CA TYR A 39 2.32 3.01 15.32
C TYR A 39 3.08 1.94 14.50
N THR A 40 2.44 1.40 13.46
CA THR A 40 2.98 0.42 12.51
C THR A 40 3.85 1.07 11.44
N GLN A 41 3.80 2.39 11.27
CA GLN A 41 4.59 3.11 10.27
C GLN A 41 6.09 3.09 10.60
N ALA A 42 6.48 3.43 11.83
CA ALA A 42 7.88 3.42 12.27
C ALA A 42 8.65 2.12 11.97
N PRO A 43 8.13 0.91 12.30
CA PRO A 43 8.85 -0.32 11.99
C PRO A 43 8.92 -0.63 10.49
N LEU A 44 7.92 -0.23 9.69
CA LEU A 44 7.96 -0.38 8.23
C LEU A 44 9.04 0.52 7.61
N GLU A 45 9.10 1.78 8.02
CA GLU A 45 10.12 2.73 7.58
C GLU A 45 11.52 2.31 8.03
N ALA A 46 11.65 1.81 9.27
CA ALA A 46 12.92 1.30 9.79
C ALA A 46 13.41 0.05 9.03
N ALA A 47 12.48 -0.76 8.50
CA ALA A 47 12.80 -1.88 7.62
C ALA A 47 13.16 -1.44 6.19
N GLY A 48 13.00 -0.15 5.84
CA GLY A 48 13.23 0.38 4.49
C GLY A 48 12.11 0.11 3.51
N ILE A 49 10.91 -0.21 4.00
CA ILE A 49 9.73 -0.47 3.16
C ILE A 49 9.11 0.87 2.74
N GLU A 50 8.90 1.06 1.43
CA GLU A 50 8.31 2.28 0.88
C GLU A 50 6.79 2.29 1.08
N ILE A 51 6.28 3.43 1.57
CA ILE A 51 4.86 3.66 1.85
C ILE A 51 4.40 4.90 1.08
N SER A 52 3.50 4.71 0.12
CA SER A 52 2.83 5.78 -0.60
C SER A 52 1.56 6.23 0.11
N VAL A 53 1.20 7.51 -0.04
CA VAL A 53 -0.05 8.04 0.52
C VAL A 53 -1.19 7.80 -0.47
N LEU A 54 -2.28 7.19 0.00
CA LEU A 54 -3.52 7.03 -0.76
C LEU A 54 -4.28 8.37 -0.86
N PRO A 55 -5.00 8.62 -1.97
CA PRO A 55 -5.92 9.76 -2.06
C PRO A 55 -6.96 9.73 -0.94
N GLU A 56 -7.35 10.91 -0.43
CA GLU A 56 -8.32 11.03 0.67
C GLU A 56 -9.69 10.41 0.33
N ASP A 57 -10.08 10.34 -0.95
CA ASP A 57 -11.36 9.78 -1.40
C ASP A 57 -11.32 8.27 -1.68
N PHE A 58 -10.20 7.60 -1.38
CA PHE A 58 -10.04 6.17 -1.64
C PHE A 58 -10.88 5.30 -0.68
N GLY A 59 -11.96 4.71 -1.19
CA GLY A 59 -12.77 3.73 -0.46
C GLY A 59 -13.90 4.30 0.42
N GLU A 60 -14.32 5.55 0.20
CA GLU A 60 -15.53 6.10 0.82
C GLU A 60 -16.76 5.22 0.50
N VAL A 61 -17.28 4.53 1.53
CA VAL A 61 -18.45 3.66 1.41
C VAL A 61 -19.70 4.52 1.32
N GLY A 62 -20.29 4.61 0.12
CA GLY A 62 -21.54 5.34 -0.09
C GLY A 62 -21.73 5.86 -1.52
N THR A 63 -20.69 5.88 -2.33
CA THR A 63 -20.79 6.17 -3.76
C THR A 63 -20.68 4.88 -4.56
N VAL A 64 -21.42 4.79 -5.67
CA VAL A 64 -21.30 3.68 -6.63
C VAL A 64 -19.86 3.66 -7.12
N PHE A 65 -19.26 2.47 -7.26
CA PHE A 65 -17.92 2.31 -7.82
C PHE A 65 -17.82 3.08 -9.15
N ASP A 66 -17.03 4.14 -9.14
CA ASP A 66 -16.88 5.05 -10.28
C ASP A 66 -15.71 4.56 -11.13
N PHE A 67 -16.05 3.93 -12.25
CA PHE A 67 -15.09 3.37 -13.19
C PHE A 67 -14.21 4.44 -13.84
N ASP A 68 -14.69 5.69 -13.97
CA ASP A 68 -13.94 6.80 -14.55
C ASP A 68 -12.90 7.33 -13.55
N LYS A 69 -13.24 7.41 -12.26
CA LYS A 69 -12.26 7.72 -11.20
C LYS A 69 -11.23 6.61 -11.04
N ALA A 70 -11.66 5.35 -11.05
CA ALA A 70 -10.76 4.21 -10.96
C ALA A 70 -9.75 4.21 -12.13
N GLN A 71 -10.16 4.65 -13.32
CA GLN A 71 -9.29 4.74 -14.49
C GLN A 71 -8.07 5.67 -14.27
N ASN A 72 -8.23 6.74 -13.48
CA ASN A 72 -7.17 7.72 -13.22
C ASN A 72 -6.15 7.23 -12.17
N LEU A 73 -6.53 6.35 -11.24
CA LEU A 73 -5.59 5.71 -10.32
C LEU A 73 -4.54 4.85 -11.06
N TYR A 74 -4.89 4.31 -12.22
CA TYR A 74 -3.95 3.61 -13.11
C TYR A 74 -3.03 4.56 -13.88
N THR A 75 -3.45 5.81 -14.09
CA THR A 75 -2.71 6.82 -14.88
C THR A 75 -1.71 7.58 -14.01
N ASP A 76 -1.97 7.71 -12.70
CA ASP A 76 -1.13 8.44 -11.74
C ASP A 76 0.03 7.58 -11.16
N HIS A 77 0.28 6.38 -11.70
CA HIS A 77 1.33 5.45 -11.24
C HIS A 77 1.25 5.01 -9.76
N LEU A 78 0.09 5.15 -9.11
CA LEU A 78 -0.10 4.78 -7.70
C LEU A 78 -0.36 3.28 -7.49
N VAL A 79 -0.43 2.49 -8.56
CA VAL A 79 -0.55 1.03 -8.54
C VAL A 79 0.34 0.44 -9.65
N ASP A 80 1.31 -0.40 -9.29
CA ASP A 80 2.25 -1.04 -10.24
C ASP A 80 1.52 -2.12 -11.07
N THR A 81 1.62 -2.03 -12.40
CA THR A 81 0.99 -2.95 -13.35
C THR A 81 1.93 -4.06 -13.82
N ASN A 82 3.16 -4.12 -13.33
CA ASN A 82 4.09 -5.20 -13.67
C ASN A 82 3.90 -6.41 -12.75
N TYR A 83 2.86 -7.20 -13.05
CA TYR A 83 2.75 -8.59 -12.60
C TYR A 83 3.51 -9.54 -13.52
#